data_AF-A0A5J6P904-F1
#
_entry.id   AF-A0A5J6P904-F1
#
_cell.length_a   1.000
_cell.length_b   1.000
_cell.length_c   1.000
_cell.angle_alpha   90.00
_cell.angle_beta   90.00
_cell.angle_gamma   90.00
#
_symmetry.space_group_name_H-M   'P 1'
#
loop_
_entity.id
_entity.type
_entity.pdbx_description
1 polymer ?
#
loop_
_entity_poly.entity_id
_entity_poly.type
_entity_poly.pdbx_seq_one_letter_code
_entity_poly.pdbx_strand_id
1 'polypeptide(L)'
;MIFRFLIAAFFSGFCCFCSADSADMERPIRTSIVSFSHAISKGDLSKFKSVASPDGIYLVRKFTSGNLGGRGEELSQKVSAATINDQMEFALKSQTPLSLKILFPGVPVKDYKQLPTHNFIAKVANLPFDQWGSFLKKAMTPLPEAVEGSPVVLRVAPDCWVYAEAQVIDGILVGGFAVFKQYKQGYVLVAIIELL
;
A
#
# COMPACT_ATOMS: atom_id res chain seq x y z
N MET A 1 -3.14 49.73 -59.32
CA MET A 1 -2.24 49.49 -58.17
C MET A 1 -3.06 48.83 -57.07
N ILE A 2 -3.29 47.52 -57.16
CA ILE A 2 -2.56 46.42 -56.50
C ILE A 2 -2.60 46.51 -54.96
N PHE A 3 -3.52 45.71 -54.41
CA PHE A 3 -3.64 45.25 -53.02
C PHE A 3 -2.34 44.59 -52.52
N ARG A 4 -1.95 44.85 -51.28
CA ARG A 4 -1.22 43.88 -50.45
C ARG A 4 -1.70 43.92 -49.00
N PHE A 5 -2.38 42.84 -48.63
CA PHE A 5 -2.56 42.31 -47.29
C PHE A 5 -1.20 42.07 -46.61
N LEU A 6 -1.12 42.27 -45.29
CA LEU A 6 -0.52 41.28 -44.39
C LEU A 6 -0.91 41.58 -42.93
N ILE A 7 -1.70 40.64 -42.41
CA ILE A 7 -2.12 40.49 -41.01
C ILE A 7 -0.92 39.91 -40.25
N ALA A 8 -0.50 40.56 -39.16
CA ALA A 8 0.39 39.97 -38.18
C ALA A 8 -0.40 39.72 -36.88
N ALA A 9 -1.00 38.54 -36.80
CA ALA A 9 -1.38 37.92 -35.54
C ALA A 9 -0.24 36.97 -35.14
N PHE A 10 0.37 37.16 -33.98
CA PHE A 10 1.11 36.09 -33.33
C PHE A 10 0.67 35.96 -31.88
N PHE A 11 0.05 34.81 -31.66
CA PHE A 11 -0.33 34.20 -30.40
C PHE A 11 0.78 34.28 -29.34
N SER A 12 0.48 34.87 -28.18
CA SER A 12 1.08 34.47 -26.90
C SER A 12 0.10 33.58 -26.14
N GLY A 13 -0.18 32.43 -26.75
CA GLY A 13 -0.90 31.34 -26.09
C GLY A 13 0.06 30.53 -25.21
N PHE A 14 -0.41 30.24 -24.01
CA PHE A 14 -0.19 28.99 -23.27
C PHE A 14 1.26 28.53 -23.06
N CYS A 15 1.72 28.61 -21.81
CA CYS A 15 2.48 27.53 -21.16
C CYS A 15 2.58 27.82 -19.65
N CYS A 16 1.50 27.56 -18.90
CA CYS A 16 1.59 27.41 -17.45
C CYS A 16 0.47 26.47 -16.97
N PHE A 17 0.52 25.22 -17.44
CA PHE A 17 -0.31 24.13 -16.92
C PHE A 17 0.56 22.88 -16.77
N CYS A 18 1.45 22.90 -15.79
CA CYS A 18 2.09 21.70 -15.28
C CYS A 18 2.09 21.81 -13.75
N SER A 19 1.11 21.18 -13.08
CA SER A 19 1.19 20.66 -11.69
C SER A 19 -0.17 20.31 -11.04
N ALA A 20 -1.31 20.50 -11.70
CA ALA A 20 -2.62 20.25 -11.07
C ALA A 20 -3.09 18.78 -11.14
N ASP A 21 -2.69 18.00 -12.14
CA ASP A 21 -3.31 16.69 -12.42
C ASP A 21 -2.82 15.54 -11.52
N SER A 22 -1.59 15.57 -11.02
CA SER A 22 -1.07 14.47 -10.18
C SER A 22 -1.63 14.48 -8.77
N ALA A 23 -1.88 15.66 -8.19
CA ALA A 23 -2.36 15.80 -6.83
C ALA A 23 -3.83 15.36 -6.66
N ASP A 24 -4.63 15.47 -7.72
CA ASP A 24 -6.05 15.07 -7.70
C ASP A 24 -6.20 13.55 -7.85
N MET A 25 -5.36 12.91 -8.66
CA MET A 25 -5.36 11.44 -8.86
C MET A 25 -4.93 10.66 -7.61
N GLU A 26 -4.10 11.23 -6.74
CA GLU A 26 -3.60 10.57 -5.53
C GLU A 26 -4.50 10.77 -4.29
N ARG A 27 -5.47 11.69 -4.35
CA ARG A 27 -6.39 11.96 -3.22
C ARG A 27 -7.18 10.72 -2.77
N PRO A 28 -7.73 9.88 -3.67
CA PRO A 28 -8.51 8.71 -3.26
C PRO A 28 -7.67 7.68 -2.50
N ILE A 29 -6.44 7.38 -2.96
CA ILE A 29 -5.55 6.43 -2.27
C ILE A 29 -5.08 6.97 -0.91
N ARG A 30 -4.77 8.28 -0.83
CA ARG A 30 -4.45 8.96 0.44
C ARG A 30 -5.56 8.75 1.47
N THR A 31 -6.81 8.91 1.05
CA THR A 31 -7.97 8.73 1.93
C THR A 31 -8.06 7.30 2.46
N SER A 32 -7.84 6.30 1.60
CA SER A 32 -7.89 4.90 2.00
C SER A 32 -6.76 4.51 2.96
N ILE A 33 -5.52 4.95 2.70
CA ILE A 33 -4.37 4.67 3.58
C ILE A 33 -4.54 5.34 4.95
N VAL A 34 -4.94 6.61 5.00
CA VAL A 34 -5.23 7.30 6.27
C VAL A 34 -6.37 6.61 7.02
N SER A 35 -7.40 6.16 6.29
CA SER A 35 -8.55 5.49 6.91
C SER A 35 -8.18 4.13 7.49
N PHE A 36 -7.41 3.33 6.76
CA PHE A 36 -6.82 2.08 7.22
C PHE A 36 -5.95 2.28 8.47
N SER A 37 -5.04 3.25 8.42
CA SER A 37 -4.12 3.56 9.50
C SER A 37 -4.85 4.00 10.78
N HIS A 38 -5.86 4.87 10.64
CA HIS A 38 -6.71 5.27 11.76
C HIS A 38 -7.53 4.10 12.32
N ALA A 39 -8.04 3.22 11.45
CA ALA A 39 -8.82 2.06 11.88
C ALA A 39 -8.00 1.15 12.79
N ILE A 40 -6.76 0.84 12.41
CA ILE A 40 -5.85 0.01 13.23
C ILE A 40 -5.51 0.71 14.54
N SER A 41 -5.08 1.98 14.48
CA SER A 41 -4.70 2.76 15.66
C SER A 41 -5.81 2.87 16.71
N LYS A 42 -7.07 2.99 16.27
CA LYS A 42 -8.23 3.16 17.15
C LYS A 42 -8.99 1.87 17.45
N GLY A 43 -8.62 0.74 16.82
CA GLY A 43 -9.44 -0.49 16.90
C GLY A 43 -10.82 -0.34 16.28
N ASP A 44 -10.98 0.54 15.28
CA ASP A 44 -12.27 0.81 14.65
C ASP A 44 -12.58 -0.21 13.56
N LEU A 45 -13.28 -1.28 13.95
CA LEU A 45 -13.67 -2.37 13.04
C LEU A 45 -14.57 -1.90 11.90
N SER A 46 -15.46 -0.93 12.16
CA SER A 46 -16.38 -0.43 11.15
C SER A 46 -15.59 0.25 10.03
N LYS A 47 -14.64 1.11 10.42
CA LYS A 47 -13.75 1.80 9.49
C LYS A 47 -12.78 0.85 8.78
N PHE A 48 -12.28 -0.17 9.47
CA PHE A 48 -11.47 -1.20 8.82
C PHE A 48 -12.27 -1.92 7.73
N LYS A 49 -13.51 -2.34 8.05
CA LYS A 49 -14.38 -3.05 7.11
C LYS A 49 -14.81 -2.16 5.93
N SER A 50 -14.92 -0.84 6.12
CA SER A 50 -15.26 0.09 5.03
C SER A 50 -14.13 0.33 4.04
N VAL A 51 -12.87 0.18 4.46
CA VAL A 51 -11.70 0.25 3.56
C VAL A 51 -11.33 -1.10 2.96
N ALA A 52 -11.86 -2.20 3.49
CA ALA A 52 -11.62 -3.53 2.98
C ALA A 52 -12.35 -3.81 1.66
N SER A 53 -11.74 -4.63 0.80
CA SER A 53 -12.41 -5.14 -0.39
C SER A 53 -13.65 -5.95 0.00
N PRO A 54 -14.81 -5.70 -0.64
CA PRO A 54 -16.03 -6.49 -0.39
C PRO A 54 -15.87 -7.95 -0.81
N ASP A 55 -14.94 -8.24 -1.73
CA ASP A 55 -14.66 -9.61 -2.18
C ASP A 55 -13.78 -10.39 -1.20
N GLY A 56 -13.27 -9.74 -0.15
CA GLY A 56 -12.32 -10.29 0.82
C GLY A 56 -10.89 -9.80 0.61
N ILE A 57 -10.04 -10.05 1.61
CA ILE A 57 -8.64 -9.64 1.68
C ILE A 57 -7.77 -10.89 1.60
N TYR A 58 -6.71 -10.86 0.81
CA TYR A 58 -5.68 -11.90 0.85
C TYR A 58 -4.75 -11.68 2.05
N LEU A 59 -4.60 -12.70 2.88
CA LEU A 59 -3.57 -12.76 3.90
C LEU A 59 -2.41 -13.61 3.39
N VAL A 60 -1.23 -13.01 3.36
CA VAL A 60 0.01 -13.68 3.01
C VAL A 60 0.95 -13.62 4.21
N ARG A 61 1.48 -14.76 4.64
CA ARG A 61 2.51 -14.86 5.68
C ARG A 61 3.66 -15.70 5.14
N LYS A 62 4.87 -15.15 5.11
CA LYS A 62 6.08 -15.89 4.75
C LYS A 62 7.16 -15.68 5.80
N PHE A 63 7.83 -16.78 6.15
CA PHE A 63 8.84 -16.81 7.22
C PHE A 63 10.18 -17.24 6.61
N THR A 64 11.07 -16.26 6.41
CA THR A 64 12.36 -16.37 5.73
C THR A 64 13.37 -17.21 6.52
N SER A 65 13.20 -17.34 7.83
CA SER A 65 14.09 -18.10 8.74
C SER A 65 13.63 -19.54 9.04
N GLY A 66 12.56 -20.03 8.39
CA GLY A 66 11.90 -21.26 8.80
C GLY A 66 11.07 -21.06 10.07
N ASN A 67 10.34 -22.10 10.49
CA ASN A 67 9.33 -22.03 11.55
C ASN A 67 9.93 -21.98 12.96
N LEU A 68 10.82 -21.02 13.23
CA LEU A 68 11.47 -20.83 14.53
C LEU A 68 10.49 -20.17 15.51
N GLY A 69 9.58 -20.99 16.05
CA GLY A 69 8.59 -20.61 17.06
C GLY A 69 7.15 -20.82 16.58
N GLY A 70 6.20 -20.95 17.51
CA GLY A 70 4.78 -21.31 17.29
C GLY A 70 3.92 -20.32 16.48
N ARG A 71 4.50 -19.63 15.48
CA ARG A 71 3.85 -18.63 14.63
C ARG A 71 2.99 -19.27 13.55
N GLY A 72 3.36 -20.46 13.05
CA GLY A 72 2.56 -21.24 12.11
C GLY A 72 3.25 -21.49 10.77
N GLU A 73 2.57 -22.19 9.86
CA GLU A 73 3.06 -22.42 8.49
C GLU A 73 2.86 -21.18 7.60
N GLU A 74 3.60 -21.09 6.50
CA GLU A 74 3.33 -20.08 5.47
C GLU A 74 1.86 -20.10 5.05
N LEU A 75 1.32 -18.92 4.78
CA LEU A 75 -0.09 -18.74 4.48
C LEU A 75 -0.24 -17.90 3.21
N SER A 76 -1.15 -18.30 2.33
CA SER A 76 -1.64 -17.51 1.22
C SER A 76 -3.10 -17.85 1.01
N GLN A 77 -3.99 -17.08 1.63
CA GLN A 77 -5.43 -17.37 1.56
C GLN A 77 -6.27 -16.11 1.53
N LYS A 78 -7.44 -16.20 0.92
CA LYS A 78 -8.44 -15.13 0.94
C LYS A 78 -9.33 -15.29 2.18
N VAL A 79 -9.53 -14.22 2.92
CA VAL A 79 -10.44 -14.17 4.07
C VAL A 79 -11.45 -13.05 3.91
N SER A 80 -12.59 -13.18 4.60
CA SER A 80 -13.54 -12.06 4.71
C SER A 80 -13.02 -11.04 5.71
N ALA A 81 -13.13 -9.75 5.42
CA ALA A 81 -12.85 -8.69 6.38
C ALA A 81 -13.77 -8.74 7.62
N ALA A 82 -14.88 -9.49 7.54
CA ALA A 82 -15.75 -9.73 8.69
C ALA A 82 -15.11 -10.60 9.78
N THR A 83 -14.07 -11.38 9.46
CA THR A 83 -13.44 -12.32 10.42
C THR A 83 -12.39 -11.66 11.33
N ILE A 84 -12.10 -10.36 11.14
CA ILE A 84 -11.24 -9.61 12.06
C ILE A 84 -11.95 -9.38 13.39
N ASN A 85 -11.25 -9.61 14.50
CA ASN A 85 -11.77 -9.39 15.86
C ASN A 85 -11.54 -7.95 16.35
N ASP A 86 -12.08 -7.62 17.52
CA ASP A 86 -11.95 -6.31 18.19
C ASP A 86 -10.51 -5.96 18.62
N GLN A 87 -9.61 -6.94 18.67
CA GLN A 87 -8.18 -6.70 18.87
C GLN A 87 -7.46 -6.25 17.59
N MET A 88 -8.14 -6.17 16.44
CA MET A 88 -7.58 -5.95 15.10
C MET A 88 -6.71 -7.11 14.61
N GLU A 89 -7.18 -8.32 14.86
CA GLU A 89 -6.47 -9.55 14.52
C GLU A 89 -7.31 -10.48 13.66
N PHE A 90 -6.64 -11.16 12.73
CA PHE A 90 -7.22 -12.29 12.02
C PHE A 90 -6.84 -13.59 12.73
N ALA A 91 -7.85 -14.29 13.26
CA ALA A 91 -7.64 -15.63 13.79
C ALA A 91 -7.26 -16.60 12.66
N LEU A 92 -6.17 -17.33 12.85
CA LEU A 92 -5.63 -18.29 11.89
C LEU A 92 -5.65 -19.68 12.53
N LYS A 93 -6.13 -20.67 11.79
CA LYS A 93 -6.27 -22.03 12.30
C LYS A 93 -4.91 -22.60 12.67
N SER A 94 -4.74 -23.00 13.93
CA SER A 94 -3.50 -23.60 14.46
C SER A 94 -2.26 -22.71 14.34
N GLN A 95 -2.43 -21.38 14.28
CA GLN A 95 -1.34 -20.41 14.17
C GLN A 95 -1.56 -19.24 15.13
N THR A 96 -0.50 -18.48 15.40
CA THR A 96 -0.65 -17.20 16.09
C THR A 96 -1.50 -16.26 15.22
N PRO A 97 -2.51 -15.55 15.78
CA PRO A 97 -3.31 -14.59 15.03
C PRO A 97 -2.43 -13.54 14.34
N LEU A 98 -2.84 -13.10 13.15
CA LEU A 98 -2.18 -12.00 12.46
C LEU A 98 -2.72 -10.69 13.03
N SER A 99 -1.90 -10.02 13.85
CA SER A 99 -2.26 -8.75 14.50
C SER A 99 -1.82 -7.56 13.67
N LEU A 100 -2.78 -6.75 13.20
CA LEU A 100 -2.48 -5.57 12.39
C LEU A 100 -1.77 -4.47 13.20
N LYS A 101 -1.98 -4.42 14.52
CA LYS A 101 -1.29 -3.45 15.40
C LYS A 101 0.18 -3.77 15.57
N ILE A 102 0.53 -5.06 15.58
CA ILE A 102 1.93 -5.51 15.61
C ILE A 102 2.58 -5.32 14.25
N LEU A 103 1.84 -5.60 13.17
CA LEU A 103 2.34 -5.53 11.80
C LEU A 103 2.57 -4.10 11.29
N PHE A 104 1.83 -3.13 11.82
CA PHE A 104 1.90 -1.71 11.45
C PHE A 104 2.04 -0.83 12.71
N PRO A 105 3.20 -0.85 13.39
CA PRO A 105 3.41 -0.11 14.64
C PRO A 105 3.43 1.41 14.48
N GLY A 106 3.68 1.92 13.27
CA GLY A 106 3.81 3.34 12.94
C GLY A 106 2.47 4.07 12.74
N VAL A 107 1.33 3.40 12.92
CA VAL A 107 0.00 4.00 12.80
C VAL A 107 -0.41 4.76 14.09
N PRO A 108 -1.12 5.90 14.00
CA PRO A 108 -1.72 6.46 12.80
C PRO A 108 -0.74 7.33 11.99
N VAL A 109 -0.85 7.26 10.66
CA VAL A 109 -0.16 8.17 9.73
C VAL A 109 -0.65 9.59 9.99
N LYS A 110 0.24 10.45 10.51
CA LYS A 110 -0.09 11.85 10.85
C LYS A 110 -0.36 12.70 9.60
N ASP A 111 0.47 12.54 8.58
CA ASP A 111 0.24 13.16 7.27
C ASP A 111 0.77 12.28 6.14
N TYR A 112 -0.14 11.77 5.31
CA TYR A 112 0.21 11.00 4.12
C TYR A 112 1.13 11.76 3.16
N LYS A 113 1.03 13.10 3.07
CA LYS A 113 1.90 13.89 2.17
C LYS A 113 3.37 13.82 2.56
N GLN A 114 3.67 13.41 3.79
CA GLN A 114 5.02 13.24 4.30
C GLN A 114 5.52 11.80 4.14
N LEU A 115 4.67 10.86 3.69
CA LEU A 115 5.10 9.50 3.40
C LEU A 115 5.95 9.49 2.14
N PRO A 116 7.21 9.02 2.20
CA PRO A 116 8.02 8.81 1.02
C PRO A 116 7.30 7.89 0.04
N THR A 117 7.17 8.33 -1.20
CA THR A 117 6.54 7.55 -2.27
C THR A 117 7.60 7.12 -3.26
N HIS A 118 7.67 5.81 -3.53
CA HIS A 118 8.63 5.20 -4.43
C HIS A 118 7.92 4.44 -5.54
N ASN A 119 8.49 4.44 -6.74
CA ASN A 119 7.96 3.63 -7.84
C ASN A 119 8.24 2.14 -7.59
N PHE A 120 7.27 1.30 -7.91
CA PHE A 120 7.37 -0.14 -7.87
C PHE A 120 7.08 -0.74 -9.25
N ILE A 121 7.52 -1.98 -9.46
CA ILE A 121 7.46 -2.58 -10.78
C ILE A 121 6.02 -2.99 -11.13
N ALA A 122 5.43 -2.34 -12.14
CA ALA A 122 4.02 -2.53 -12.50
C ALA A 122 3.62 -3.99 -12.79
N LYS A 123 4.54 -4.82 -13.31
CA LYS A 123 4.27 -6.22 -13.66
C LYS A 123 3.78 -7.07 -12.48
N VAL A 124 4.11 -6.68 -11.24
CA VAL A 124 3.73 -7.39 -10.03
C VAL A 124 2.22 -7.31 -9.75
N ALA A 125 1.52 -6.29 -10.29
CA ALA A 125 0.09 -6.10 -10.09
C ALA A 125 -0.78 -7.29 -10.59
N ASN A 126 -0.22 -8.07 -11.53
CA ASN A 126 -0.86 -9.25 -12.14
C ASN A 126 -0.40 -10.58 -11.53
N LEU A 127 0.55 -10.56 -10.59
CA LEU A 127 1.03 -11.77 -9.92
C LEU A 127 0.23 -12.05 -8.64
N PRO A 128 0.07 -13.34 -8.25
CA PRO A 128 -0.40 -13.71 -6.92
C PRO A 128 0.44 -13.03 -5.82
N PHE A 129 -0.22 -12.57 -4.74
CA PHE A 129 0.44 -11.79 -3.68
C PHE A 129 1.57 -12.54 -2.95
N ASP A 130 1.49 -13.87 -2.87
CA ASP A 130 2.55 -14.72 -2.32
C ASP A 130 3.83 -14.72 -3.16
N GLN A 131 3.78 -14.28 -4.42
CA GLN A 131 4.96 -14.14 -5.28
C GLN A 131 5.62 -12.76 -5.19
N TRP A 132 5.06 -11.83 -4.39
CA TRP A 132 5.53 -10.44 -4.34
C TRP A 132 6.83 -10.27 -3.54
N GLY A 133 7.18 -11.21 -2.66
CA GLY A 133 8.26 -11.05 -1.68
C GLY A 133 9.62 -10.65 -2.26
N SER A 134 10.07 -11.27 -3.36
CA SER A 134 11.35 -10.92 -4.00
C SER A 134 11.34 -9.52 -4.63
N PHE A 135 10.20 -9.10 -5.16
CA PHE A 135 10.01 -7.76 -5.71
C PHE A 135 9.98 -6.72 -4.60
N LEU A 136 9.19 -6.97 -3.53
CA LEU A 136 9.14 -6.11 -2.35
C LEU A 136 10.53 -5.93 -1.76
N LYS A 137 11.31 -7.03 -1.62
CA LYS A 137 12.69 -6.96 -1.12
C LYS A 137 13.54 -6.03 -1.99
N LYS A 138 13.50 -6.23 -3.31
CA LYS A 138 14.24 -5.37 -4.25
C LYS A 138 13.84 -3.90 -4.17
N ALA A 139 12.57 -3.59 -3.92
CA ALA A 139 12.08 -2.23 -3.77
C ALA A 139 12.49 -1.58 -2.45
N MET A 140 12.59 -2.38 -1.38
CA MET A 140 12.96 -1.90 -0.05
C MET A 140 14.49 -1.81 0.17
N THR A 141 15.29 -2.64 -0.51
CA THR A 141 16.77 -2.64 -0.39
C THR A 141 17.46 -1.28 -0.58
N PRO A 142 17.10 -0.41 -1.54
CA PRO A 142 17.77 0.88 -1.70
C PRO A 142 17.31 1.93 -0.68
N LEU A 143 16.28 1.64 0.12
CA LEU A 143 15.80 2.55 1.14
C LEU A 143 16.72 2.45 2.36
N PRO A 144 16.99 3.57 3.06
CA PRO A 144 17.78 3.52 4.27
C PRO A 144 17.13 2.54 5.26
N GLU A 145 17.96 1.76 5.96
CA GLU A 145 17.49 1.01 7.12
C GLU A 145 16.87 2.01 8.08
N ALA A 146 15.55 2.02 8.13
CA ALA A 146 14.83 2.94 8.96
C ALA A 146 15.04 2.53 10.41
N VAL A 147 15.17 3.51 11.31
CA VAL A 147 14.93 3.26 12.73
C VAL A 147 13.45 2.87 12.82
N GLU A 148 13.19 1.57 13.00
CA GLU A 148 11.85 0.97 13.12
C GLU A 148 10.96 1.01 11.85
N GLY A 149 11.47 0.61 10.67
CA GLY A 149 10.58 0.30 9.54
C GLY A 149 9.62 1.43 9.13
N SER A 150 10.14 2.67 9.08
CA SER A 150 9.39 3.89 8.77
C SER A 150 8.43 3.71 7.57
N PRO A 151 7.20 4.22 7.67
CA PRO A 151 6.18 3.96 6.66
C PRO A 151 6.53 4.60 5.32
N VAL A 152 6.40 3.83 4.26
CA VAL A 152 6.56 4.27 2.87
C VAL A 152 5.38 3.83 2.02
N VAL A 153 5.22 4.48 0.86
CA VAL A 153 4.24 4.10 -0.15
C VAL A 153 4.96 3.64 -1.40
N LEU A 154 4.61 2.46 -1.90
CA LEU A 154 5.10 1.93 -3.17
C LEU A 154 3.99 2.05 -4.22
N ARG A 155 4.23 2.84 -5.27
CA ARG A 155 3.33 3.03 -6.40
C ARG A 155 3.57 1.94 -7.44
N VAL A 156 2.66 0.99 -7.56
CA VAL A 156 2.81 -0.17 -8.46
C VAL A 156 2.34 0.19 -9.87
N ALA A 157 1.12 0.68 -9.95
CA ALA A 157 0.41 1.08 -11.16
C ALA A 157 -0.59 2.19 -10.76
N PRO A 158 -1.22 2.90 -11.71
CA PRO A 158 -2.23 3.89 -11.37
C PRO A 158 -3.30 3.35 -10.43
N ASP A 159 -3.72 2.09 -10.62
CA ASP A 159 -4.78 1.40 -9.89
C ASP A 159 -4.30 0.53 -8.72
N CYS A 160 -2.99 0.52 -8.39
CA CYS A 160 -2.43 -0.40 -7.40
C CYS A 160 -1.29 0.25 -6.59
N TRP A 161 -1.43 0.22 -5.27
CA TRP A 161 -0.53 0.89 -4.33
C TRP A 161 -0.25 -0.02 -3.13
N VAL A 162 0.91 0.15 -2.51
CA VAL A 162 1.29 -0.58 -1.29
C VAL A 162 1.69 0.40 -0.22
N TYR A 163 1.06 0.32 0.93
CA TYR A 163 1.56 0.93 2.16
C TYR A 163 2.47 -0.08 2.86
N ALA A 164 3.69 0.31 3.19
CA ALA A 164 4.69 -0.59 3.76
C ALA A 164 5.29 -0.02 5.04
N GLU A 165 5.33 -0.83 6.09
CA GLU A 165 6.12 -0.62 7.31
C GLU A 165 7.07 -1.81 7.42
N ALA A 166 8.20 -1.71 6.73
CA ALA A 166 9.11 -2.83 6.52
C ALA A 166 10.55 -2.34 6.31
N GLN A 167 11.49 -3.26 6.50
CA GLN A 167 12.92 -3.01 6.35
C GLN A 167 13.66 -4.27 5.94
N VAL A 168 14.84 -4.10 5.36
CA VAL A 168 15.74 -5.22 5.05
C VAL A 168 16.83 -5.23 6.11
N ILE A 169 16.89 -6.27 6.95
CA ILE A 169 17.94 -6.47 7.97
C ILE A 169 18.75 -7.69 7.57
N ASP A 170 20.08 -7.57 7.46
CA ASP A 170 20.97 -8.67 7.07
C ASP A 170 20.52 -9.38 5.77
N GLY A 171 19.94 -8.61 4.84
CA GLY A 171 19.41 -9.13 3.59
C GLY A 171 18.06 -9.87 3.71
N ILE A 172 17.39 -9.86 4.87
CA ILE A 172 16.07 -10.43 5.09
C ILE A 172 15.04 -9.31 5.11
N LEU A 173 13.99 -9.41 4.28
CA LEU A 173 12.90 -8.45 4.29
C LEU A 173 11.91 -8.80 5.41
N VAL A 174 11.74 -7.89 6.35
CA VAL A 174 10.81 -8.04 7.47
C VAL A 174 9.83 -6.87 7.55
N GLY A 175 8.58 -7.13 7.91
CA GLY A 175 7.55 -6.12 8.15
C GLY A 175 6.22 -6.36 7.43
N GLY A 176 5.38 -5.33 7.46
CA GLY A 176 4.01 -5.33 6.99
C GLY A 176 3.79 -4.59 5.69
N PHE A 177 2.96 -5.15 4.82
CA PHE A 177 2.51 -4.51 3.59
C PHE A 177 0.99 -4.59 3.47
N ALA A 178 0.36 -3.45 3.23
CA ALA A 178 -1.06 -3.34 2.93
C ALA A 178 -1.24 -2.92 1.47
N VAL A 179 -1.84 -3.79 0.66
CA VAL A 179 -2.04 -3.56 -0.77
C VAL A 179 -3.44 -2.99 -1.03
N PHE A 180 -3.48 -1.87 -1.72
CA PHE A 180 -4.71 -1.19 -2.11
C PHE A 180 -4.87 -1.22 -3.63
N LYS A 181 -6.06 -1.58 -4.10
CA LYS A 181 -6.42 -1.52 -5.52
C LYS A 181 -7.64 -0.65 -5.76
N GLN A 182 -7.70 -0.04 -6.94
CA GLN A 182 -8.86 0.74 -7.35
C GLN A 182 -10.08 -0.18 -7.47
N TYR A 183 -11.17 0.23 -6.86
CA TYR A 183 -12.45 -0.45 -6.89
C TYR A 183 -13.57 0.59 -7.00
N LYS A 184 -14.29 0.56 -8.13
CA LYS A 184 -15.30 1.56 -8.50
C LYS A 184 -14.71 2.99 -8.42
N GLN A 185 -15.08 3.76 -7.40
CA GLN A 185 -14.71 5.18 -7.23
C GLN A 185 -13.64 5.43 -6.15
N GLY A 186 -13.07 4.38 -5.56
CA GLY A 186 -12.07 4.52 -4.50
C GLY A 186 -11.02 3.42 -4.52
N TYR A 187 -10.15 3.41 -3.52
CA TYR A 187 -9.20 2.33 -3.29
C TYR A 187 -9.63 1.50 -2.09
N VAL A 188 -9.54 0.18 -2.23
CA VAL A 188 -9.85 -0.77 -1.16
C VAL A 188 -8.65 -1.64 -0.87
N LEU A 189 -8.51 -2.04 0.40
CA LEU A 189 -7.52 -2.99 0.86
C LEU A 189 -7.85 -4.38 0.29
N VAL A 190 -6.94 -4.93 -0.51
CA VAL A 190 -7.10 -6.25 -1.15
C VAL A 190 -6.15 -7.30 -0.60
N ALA A 191 -5.05 -6.90 0.05
CA ALA A 191 -4.13 -7.84 0.68
C ALA A 191 -3.40 -7.24 1.89
N ILE A 192 -3.08 -8.10 2.84
CA ILE A 192 -2.11 -7.88 3.91
C ILE A 192 -1.02 -8.94 3.78
N ILE A 193 0.24 -8.50 3.69
CA ILE A 193 1.40 -9.36 3.56
C ILE A 193 2.29 -9.14 4.79
N GLU A 194 2.56 -10.21 5.51
CA GLU A 194 3.54 -10.29 6.60
C GLU A 194 4.76 -11.05 6.09
N LEU A 195 5.91 -10.38 6.07
CA LEU A 195 7.20 -10.99 5.79
C LEU A 195 8.06 -10.90 7.04
N LEU A 196 8.72 -12.01 7.39
CA LEU A 196 9.55 -12.15 8.59
C LEU A 196 10.78 -12.99 8.28
#